data_AF-A0A527XGR5-F1
#
_entry.id   AF-A0A527XGR5-F1
#
_cell.length_a   1.000
_cell.length_b   1.000
_cell.length_c   1.000
_cell.angle_alpha   90.00
_cell.angle_beta   90.00
_cell.angle_gamma   90.00
#
_symmetry.space_group_name_H-M   'P 1'
#
loop_
_entity.id
_entity.type
_entity.pdbx_description
1 polymer ?
#
loop_
_entity_poly.entity_id
_entity_poly.type
_entity_poly.pdbx_seq_one_letter_code
_entity_poly.pdbx_strand_id
1 'polypeptide(L)' 'TQVRRKRYNDQLRASVAQTIEMAVIDGLTGLHNRRYLDSHLQTLFDRAAARRRPLSVMITDLDRFKSINDTYGHDG' A
#
# COMPACT_ATOMS: atom_id res chain seq x y z
N THR A 1 5.52 -33.94 -17.22
CA THR A 1 4.12 -33.62 -17.55
C THR A 1 3.88 -32.12 -17.48
N GLN A 2 3.29 -31.53 -18.53
CA GLN A 2 3.02 -30.09 -18.62
C GLN A 2 2.22 -29.53 -17.42
N VAL A 3 1.36 -30.35 -16.81
CA VAL A 3 0.55 -30.01 -15.62
C VAL A 3 1.39 -29.62 -14.40
N ARG A 4 2.53 -30.30 -14.15
CA ARG A 4 3.39 -30.03 -12.99
C ARG A 4 4.11 -28.69 -13.11
N ARG A 5 4.57 -28.35 -14.33
CA ARG A 5 5.22 -27.07 -14.64
C ARG A 5 4.25 -25.89 -14.54
N LYS A 6 3.00 -26.07 -15.00
CA LYS A 6 1.93 -25.06 -14.86
C LYS A 6 1.64 -24.75 -13.38
N ARG A 7 1.40 -25.78 -12.57
CA ARG A 7 1.14 -25.61 -11.12
C ARG A 7 2.28 -24.90 -10.39
N TYR A 8 3.53 -25.21 -10.73
CA TYR A 8 4.69 -24.53 -10.14
C TYR A 8 4.75 -23.05 -10.54
N ASN A 9 4.45 -22.72 -11.80
CA ASN A 9 4.38 -21.33 -12.25
C ASN A 9 3.24 -20.56 -11.57
N ASP A 10 2.08 -21.20 -11.41
CA ASP A 10 0.92 -20.61 -10.73
C ASP A 10 1.23 -20.34 -9.24
N GLN A 11 1.89 -21.29 -8.54
CA GLN A 11 2.36 -21.10 -7.17
C GLN A 11 3.38 -19.96 -7.05
N LEU A 12 4.32 -19.86 -7.98
CA LEU A 12 5.31 -18.78 -8.00
C LEU A 12 4.63 -17.42 -8.19
N ARG A 13 3.65 -17.33 -9.09
CA ARG A 13 2.86 -16.11 -9.31
C ARG A 13 2.06 -15.72 -8.09
N ALA A 14 1.41 -16.68 -7.42
CA ALA A 14 0.65 -16.42 -6.20
C ALA A 14 1.56 -15.91 -5.07
N SER A 15 2.74 -16.50 -4.88
CA SER A 15 3.72 -16.06 -3.88
C SER A 15 4.24 -14.64 -4.16
N VAL A 16 4.52 -14.33 -5.43
CA VAL A 16 4.90 -12.96 -5.84
C VAL A 16 3.76 -11.97 -5.57
N ALA A 17 2.52 -12.32 -5.92
CA ALA A 17 1.36 -11.48 -5.67
C ALA A 17 1.15 -11.20 -4.17
N GLN A 18 1.23 -12.22 -3.31
CA GLN A 18 1.18 -12.06 -1.85
C GLN A 18 2.32 -11.18 -1.32
N THR A 19 3.53 -11.35 -1.85
CA THR A 19 4.70 -10.55 -1.45
C THR A 19 4.49 -9.08 -1.82
N ILE A 20 3.91 -8.81 -3.00
CA ILE A 20 3.56 -7.46 -3.44
C ILE A 20 2.45 -6.88 -2.57
N GLU A 21 1.40 -7.65 -2.26
CA GLU A 21 0.28 -7.24 -1.40
C GLU A 21 0.78 -6.83 0.00
N MET A 22 1.60 -7.67 0.64
CA MET A 22 2.25 -7.35 1.92
C MET A 22 3.20 -6.14 1.82
N ALA A 23 3.76 -5.87 0.63
CA ALA A 23 4.64 -4.73 0.41
C ALA A 23 3.89 -3.41 0.18
N VAL A 24 2.57 -3.41 -0.04
CA VAL A 24 1.77 -2.21 -0.35
C VAL A 24 0.68 -1.89 0.68
N ILE A 25 0.40 -2.80 1.62
CA ILE A 25 -0.55 -2.59 2.72
C ILE A 25 0.21 -2.33 4.03
N ASP A 26 -0.28 -1.39 4.83
CA ASP A 26 0.17 -1.16 6.19
C ASP A 26 -0.52 -2.15 7.14
N GLY A 27 0.27 -2.92 7.90
CA GLY A 27 -0.25 -4.02 8.72
C GLY A 27 -1.07 -3.57 9.93
N LEU A 28 -0.85 -2.34 10.42
CA LEU A 28 -1.56 -1.81 11.57
C LEU A 28 -2.95 -1.28 11.19
N THR A 29 -3.05 -0.60 10.06
CA THR A 29 -4.28 0.12 9.64
C THR A 29 -5.05 -0.57 8.53
N GLY A 30 -4.44 -1.50 7.80
CA GLY A 30 -5.02 -2.13 6.60
C GLY A 30 -5.11 -1.18 5.39
N LEU A 31 -4.62 0.05 5.52
CA LEU A 31 -4.58 1.03 4.43
C LEU A 31 -3.40 0.77 3.50
N HIS A 32 -3.43 1.40 2.33
CA HIS A 32 -2.26 1.48 1.47
C HIS A 32 -1.12 2.21 2.19
N ASN A 33 0.06 1.60 2.19
CA ASN A 33 1.22 2.17 2.85
C ASN A 33 1.87 3.29 2.02
N ARG A 34 2.91 3.89 2.59
CA ARG A 34 3.65 4.99 1.94
C ARG A 34 4.21 4.62 0.56
N ARG A 35 4.70 3.39 0.41
CA ARG A 35 5.27 2.89 -0.87
C ARG A 35 4.20 2.85 -1.96
N TYR A 36 3.00 2.40 -1.61
CA TYR A 36 1.87 2.45 -2.54
C TYR A 36 1.58 3.89 -2.95
N LEU A 37 1.45 4.80 -1.99
CA LEU A 37 1.19 6.22 -2.27
C LEU A 37 2.22 6.78 -3.25
N ASP A 38 3.52 6.60 -2.98
CA ASP A 38 4.59 7.15 -3.83
C ASP A 38 4.52 6.62 -5.28
N SER A 39 4.25 5.32 -5.47
CA SER A 39 4.11 4.74 -6.81
C SER A 39 2.80 5.12 -7.52
N HIS A 40 1.70 5.27 -6.77
CA HIS A 40 0.39 5.56 -7.32
C HIS A 40 0.21 7.05 -7.65
N LEU A 41 0.82 7.94 -6.86
CA LEU A 41 0.70 9.39 -7.04
C LEU A 41 1.17 9.83 -8.43
N GLN A 42 2.27 9.25 -8.93
CA GLN A 42 2.78 9.54 -10.27
C GLN A 42 1.74 9.23 -11.35
N THR A 43 1.08 8.06 -11.23
CA THR A 43 0.01 7.68 -12.15
C THR A 43 -1.17 8.66 -12.09
N LEU A 44 -1.52 9.15 -10.89
CA LEU A 44 -2.59 10.14 -10.72
C LEU A 44 -2.21 11.50 -11.34
N PHE A 45 -0.97 11.94 -11.20
CA PHE A 45 -0.46 13.15 -11.85
C PHE A 45 -0.55 13.06 -13.37
N ASP A 46 -0.02 11.99 -13.95
CA ASP A 46 -0.04 11.78 -15.40
C ASP A 46 -1.48 11.79 -15.95
N ARG A 47 -2.39 11.14 -15.21
CA ARG A 47 -3.82 11.09 -15.54
C ARG A 47 -4.51 12.46 -15.44
N ALA A 48 -4.18 13.25 -14.43
CA ALA A 48 -4.72 14.58 -14.21
C ALA A 48 -4.25 15.54 -15.30
N ALA A 49 -2.96 15.50 -15.63
CA ALA A 49 -2.36 16.27 -16.72
C ALA A 49 -2.99 15.91 -18.07
N ALA A 50 -3.07 14.62 -18.41
CA ALA A 50 -3.65 14.15 -19.67
C ALA A 50 -5.12 14.55 -19.84
N ARG A 51 -5.89 14.57 -18.75
CA ARG A 51 -7.33 14.92 -18.78
C ARG A 51 -7.61 16.40 -18.52
N ARG A 52 -6.59 17.21 -18.25
CA ARG A 52 -6.72 18.62 -17.81
C ARG A 52 -7.71 18.77 -16.65
N ARG A 53 -7.65 17.86 -15.68
CA ARG A 53 -8.49 17.91 -14.48
C ARG A 53 -7.64 18.17 -13.24
N PRO A 54 -8.11 18.97 -12.27
CA PRO A 54 -7.38 19.18 -11.04
C PRO A 54 -7.25 17.88 -10.25
N LEU A 55 -6.08 17.69 -9.63
CA LEU A 55 -5.80 16.67 -8.62
C LEU A 55 -5.71 17.36 -7.26
N SER A 56 -6.27 16.73 -6.23
CA SER A 56 -6.20 17.21 -4.85
C SER A 56 -5.69 16.10 -3.94
N VAL A 57 -4.91 16.47 -2.93
CA VAL A 57 -4.33 15.55 -1.94
C VAL A 57 -4.64 16.10 -0.55
N MET A 58 -5.04 15.21 0.35
CA MET A 58 -5.24 15.53 1.77
C MET A 58 -4.21 14.76 2.59
N ILE A 59 -3.49 15.48 3.45
CA ILE A 59 -2.56 14.89 4.42
C ILE A 59 -3.13 15.19 5.80
N THR A 60 -3.24 14.16 6.63
CA THR A 60 -3.80 14.23 7.97
C THR A 60 -2.83 13.64 8.96
N ASP A 61 -2.76 14.23 10.16
CA ASP A 61 -1.96 13.74 11.27
C ASP A 61 -2.81 13.72 12.55
N LEU A 62 -2.43 12.89 13.52
CA LEU A 62 -3.11 12.79 14.81
C LEU A 62 -2.48 13.74 15.83
N ASP A 63 -3.23 14.76 16.22
CA ASP A 63 -2.78 15.73 17.22
C ASP A 63 -2.48 15.07 18.57
N ARG A 64 -1.31 15.39 19.14
CA ARG A 64 -0.84 14.91 20.45
C ARG A 64 -0.82 13.37 20.59
N PHE A 65 -0.65 12.64 19.48
CA PHE A 65 -0.64 11.17 19.51
C PHE A 65 0.44 10.59 20.45
N LYS A 66 1.59 11.26 20.56
CA LYS A 66 2.63 10.88 21.53
C LYS A 66 2.11 10.86 22.97
N SER A 67 1.38 11.89 23.40
CA SER A 67 0.82 11.95 24.76
C SER A 67 -0.16 10.80 25.03
N ILE A 68 -0.92 10.39 24.02
CA ILE A 68 -1.81 9.22 24.11
C ILE A 68 -0.99 7.95 24.32
N ASN A 69 0.01 7.69 23.46
CA ASN A 69 0.88 6.52 23.60
C ASN A 69 1.63 6.50 24.93
N ASP A 70 2.11 7.66 25.39
CA ASP A 70 2.81 7.78 26.68
C ASP A 70 1.87 7.56 27.88
N THR A 71 0.56 7.86 27.76
CA THR A 71 -0.43 7.72 28.84
C THR A 71 -1.04 6.32 28.92
N TYR A 72 -1.35 5.72 27.78
CA TYR A 72 -2.09 4.46 27.70
C TYR A 72 -1.20 3.27 27.35
N GLY A 73 0.07 3.51 27.01
CA GLY A 73 0.95 2.50 26.44
C GLY A 73 0.64 2.22 24.96
N HIS A 74 1.53 1.49 24.30
CA HIS A 74 1.19 0.78 23.07
C HIS A 74 1.19 -0.70 23.44
N ASP A 75 0.11 -1.42 23.11
CA ASP A 75 0.12 -2.88 23.20
C ASP A 75 1.16 -3.36 22.19
N GLY A 76 2.30 -3.83 22.72
CA GLY A 76 3.40 -4.40 21.95
C GLY A 76 3.16 -5.87 21.61
#